data_AF-A0A1B9GYE2-F1
#
_entry.id   AF-A0A1B9GYE2-F1
#
_cell.length_a   1.000
_cell.length_b   1.000
_cell.length_c   1.000
_cell.angle_alpha   90.00
_cell.angle_beta   90.00
_cell.angle_gamma   90.00
#
_symmetry.space_group_name_H-M   'P 1'
#
loop_
_entity.id
_entity.type
_entity.pdbx_description
1 polymer ?
#
loop_
_entity_poly.entity_id
_entity_poly.type
_entity_poly.pdbx_seq_one_letter_code
_entity_poly.pdbx_strand_id
1 'polypeptide(L)'
;MSKPQVLIAANPIKGIVWSKEEQKSKLGAVAEVFELGETTREQFFKDLAQGGKYANIVAIYRHNESVSAIGLFDKELIEKLPESVKYICHNGAGYDQSE
;
A
#
# COMPACT_ATOMS: atom_id res chain seq x y z
N MET A 1 5.87 -22.51 3.79
CA MET A 1 5.89 -21.32 2.91
C MET A 1 5.75 -20.09 3.79
N SER A 2 6.55 -19.05 3.55
CA SER A 2 6.39 -17.78 4.27
C SER A 2 5.07 -17.10 3.90
N LYS A 3 4.50 -16.32 4.82
CA LYS A 3 3.26 -15.59 4.55
C LYS A 3 3.48 -14.58 3.41
N PRO A 4 2.51 -14.38 2.50
CA PRO A 4 2.56 -13.31 1.52
C PRO A 4 2.63 -11.95 2.22
N GLN A 5 3.34 -11.00 1.61
CA GLN A 5 3.48 -9.64 2.12
C GLN A 5 2.44 -8.73 1.47
N VAL A 6 1.75 -7.91 2.27
CA VAL A 6 0.72 -6.99 1.78
C VAL A 6 0.95 -5.60 2.36
N LEU A 7 0.72 -4.58 1.54
CA LEU A 7 0.84 -3.18 1.95
C LEU A 7 -0.56 -2.55 2.11
N ILE A 8 -0.75 -1.83 3.21
CA ILE A 8 -1.89 -0.96 3.45
C ILE A 8 -1.43 0.49 3.28
N ALA A 9 -1.66 1.03 2.09
CA ALA A 9 -1.47 2.43 1.72
C ALA A 9 -2.73 3.25 2.07
N ALA A 10 -2.99 3.39 3.37
CA ALA A 10 -4.04 4.26 3.90
C ALA A 10 -3.49 5.68 4.14
N ASN A 11 -4.17 6.48 4.97
CA ASN A 11 -3.66 7.78 5.39
C ASN A 11 -2.28 7.60 6.08
N PRO A 12 -1.22 8.32 5.66
CA PRO A 12 0.16 8.10 6.13
C PRO A 12 0.37 8.45 7.61
N ILE A 13 -0.53 9.26 8.19
CA ILE A 13 -0.45 9.70 9.59
C ILE A 13 -1.37 8.86 10.46
N LYS A 14 -2.61 8.63 10.01
CA LYS A 14 -3.65 7.98 10.82
C LYS A 14 -3.73 6.47 10.60
N GLY A 15 -3.24 5.97 9.46
CA GLY A 15 -3.46 4.60 9.01
C GLY A 15 -4.94 4.28 8.84
N ILE A 16 -5.30 3.00 8.96
CA ILE A 16 -6.70 2.58 9.12
C ILE A 16 -7.12 2.84 10.56
N VAL A 17 -8.13 3.67 10.80
CA VAL A 17 -8.55 4.03 12.16
C VAL A 17 -9.50 3.00 12.78
N TRP A 18 -10.49 2.55 12.01
CA TRP A 18 -11.64 1.82 12.55
C TRP A 18 -11.50 0.30 12.55
N SER A 19 -10.65 -0.26 11.70
CA SER A 19 -10.56 -1.72 11.48
C SER A 19 -9.20 -2.32 11.85
N LYS A 20 -8.44 -1.66 12.74
CA LYS A 20 -7.10 -2.13 13.15
C LYS A 20 -7.12 -3.55 13.74
N GLU A 21 -8.12 -3.86 14.57
CA GLU A 21 -8.23 -5.17 15.20
C GLU A 21 -8.56 -6.28 14.20
N GLU A 22 -9.45 -6.01 13.25
CA GLU A 22 -9.82 -6.96 12.20
C GLU A 22 -8.68 -7.16 11.19
N GLN A 23 -7.99 -6.09 10.81
CA GLN A 23 -6.76 -6.15 10.01
C GLN A 23 -5.74 -7.05 10.70
N LYS A 24 -5.45 -6.83 11.98
CA LYS A 24 -4.45 -7.63 12.72
C LYS A 24 -4.88 -9.09 12.87
N SER A 25 -6.13 -9.34 13.22
CA SER A 25 -6.63 -10.70 13.52
C SER A 25 -6.91 -11.53 12.28
N LYS A 26 -7.54 -10.96 11.23
CA LYS A 26 -7.94 -11.69 10.03
C LYS A 26 -6.84 -11.65 8.97
N LEU A 27 -6.36 -10.45 8.60
CA LEU A 27 -5.35 -10.32 7.55
C LEU A 27 -3.97 -10.79 8.06
N GLY A 28 -3.61 -10.46 9.30
CA GLY A 28 -2.37 -10.94 9.94
C GLY A 28 -2.30 -12.46 10.12
N ALA A 29 -3.44 -13.17 10.12
CA ALA A 29 -3.46 -14.63 10.13
C ALA A 29 -2.91 -15.22 8.82
N VAL A 30 -3.16 -14.57 7.68
CA VAL A 30 -2.85 -15.09 6.33
C VAL A 30 -1.72 -14.35 5.62
N ALA A 31 -1.34 -13.15 6.06
CA ALA A 31 -0.33 -12.31 5.44
C ALA A 31 0.56 -11.59 6.47
N GLU A 32 1.75 -11.20 6.04
CA GLU A 32 2.56 -10.18 6.73
C GLU A 32 2.08 -8.81 6.27
N VAL A 33 1.63 -7.98 7.21
CA VAL A 33 0.95 -6.71 6.90
C VAL A 33 1.90 -5.54 7.18
N PHE A 34 2.20 -4.78 6.13
CA PHE A 34 2.88 -3.50 6.23
C PHE A 34 1.86 -2.36 6.20
N GLU A 35 2.07 -1.35 7.03
CA GLU A 35 1.30 -0.10 7.00
C GLU A 35 2.18 1.02 6.45
N LEU A 36 1.59 1.84 5.58
CA LEU A 36 2.21 3.07 5.12
C LEU A 36 2.26 4.07 6.28
N GLY A 37 3.47 4.51 6.61
CA GLY A 37 3.69 5.62 7.54
C GLY A 37 3.94 6.93 6.79
N GLU A 38 4.34 7.96 7.53
CA GLU A 38 4.81 9.23 6.96
C GLU A 38 5.96 8.98 5.98
N THR A 39 5.79 9.43 4.74
CA THR A 39 6.77 9.23 3.65
C THR A 39 6.59 10.29 2.56
N THR A 40 7.49 10.30 1.58
CA THR A 40 7.35 11.05 0.33
C THR A 40 7.23 10.08 -0.85
N ARG A 41 6.77 10.58 -2.00
CA ARG A 41 6.68 9.77 -3.22
C ARG A 41 8.02 9.19 -3.66
N GLU A 42 9.12 9.96 -3.58
CA GLU A 42 10.44 9.44 -3.93
C GLU A 42 10.89 8.35 -2.94
N GLN A 43 10.63 8.53 -1.65
CA GLN A 43 10.96 7.51 -0.66
C GLN A 43 10.11 6.25 -0.85
N PHE A 44 8.83 6.41 -1.17
CA PHE A 44 7.95 5.29 -1.49
C PHE A 44 8.47 4.48 -2.69
N PHE A 45 8.95 5.13 -3.74
CA PHE A 45 9.57 4.44 -4.88
C PHE A 45 10.85 3.69 -4.50
N LYS A 46 11.67 4.24 -3.60
CA LYS A 46 12.84 3.51 -3.07
C LYS A 46 12.43 2.29 -2.25
N ASP A 47 11.36 2.41 -1.48
CA ASP A 47 10.84 1.31 -0.68
C ASP A 47 10.27 0.18 -1.55
N LEU A 48 9.70 0.50 -2.72
CA LEU A 48 9.23 -0.47 -3.71
C LEU A 48 10.37 -1.13 -4.52
N ALA A 49 11.50 -0.44 -4.68
CA ALA A 49 12.62 -0.96 -5.46
C ALA A 49 13.22 -2.25 -4.85
N GLN A 50 13.99 -2.99 -5.65
CA GLN A 50 14.64 -4.23 -5.20
C GLN A 50 15.49 -3.99 -3.95
N GLY A 51 15.28 -4.82 -2.92
CA GLY A 51 15.95 -4.69 -1.61
C GLY A 51 15.31 -3.65 -0.68
N GLY A 52 14.31 -2.90 -1.16
CA GLY A 52 13.49 -1.99 -0.37
C GLY A 52 12.49 -2.72 0.52
N LYS A 53 11.88 -1.96 1.43
CA LYS A 53 10.94 -2.46 2.44
C LYS A 53 9.72 -3.19 1.84
N TYR A 54 9.29 -2.76 0.66
CA TYR A 54 8.10 -3.25 -0.02
C TYR A 54 8.42 -4.08 -1.28
N ALA A 55 9.67 -4.50 -1.47
CA ALA A 55 10.11 -5.18 -2.69
C ALA A 55 9.38 -6.51 -3.00
N ASN A 56 8.82 -7.19 -1.98
CA ASN A 56 8.19 -8.51 -2.12
C ASN A 56 6.69 -8.51 -1.83
N ILE A 57 6.05 -7.34 -1.79
CA ILE A 57 4.60 -7.26 -1.57
C ILE A 57 3.84 -7.86 -2.77
N VAL A 58 2.80 -8.63 -2.48
CA VAL A 58 1.95 -9.24 -3.51
C VAL A 58 0.63 -8.52 -3.71
N ALA A 59 0.23 -7.70 -2.74
CA ALA A 59 -0.99 -6.91 -2.80
C ALA A 59 -0.84 -5.55 -2.14
N ILE A 60 -1.55 -4.56 -2.68
CA ILE A 60 -1.64 -3.20 -2.13
C ILE A 60 -3.11 -2.89 -1.90
N TYR A 61 -3.47 -2.53 -0.67
CA TYR A 61 -4.73 -1.87 -0.36
C TYR A 61 -4.49 -0.36 -0.34
N ARG A 62 -5.35 0.43 -0.98
CA ARG A 62 -5.20 1.89 -1.06
C ARG A 62 -6.50 2.66 -0.75
N HIS A 63 -6.32 3.88 -0.25
CA HIS A 63 -7.38 4.86 -0.01
C HIS A 63 -7.05 6.19 -0.71
N ASN A 64 -8.05 7.03 -1.01
CA ASN A 64 -7.80 8.33 -1.65
C ASN A 64 -6.89 9.25 -0.84
N GLU A 65 -6.90 9.14 0.49
CA GLU A 65 -6.04 9.94 1.37
C GLU A 65 -4.54 9.60 1.26
N SER A 66 -4.16 8.46 0.65
CA SER A 66 -2.73 8.15 0.47
C SER A 66 -2.05 9.09 -0.52
N VAL A 67 -2.82 9.77 -1.38
CA VAL A 67 -2.31 10.70 -2.41
C VAL A 67 -1.42 11.77 -1.80
N SER A 68 -1.72 12.25 -0.59
CA SER A 68 -0.91 13.28 0.06
C SER A 68 0.54 12.86 0.35
N ALA A 69 0.84 11.55 0.41
CA ALA A 69 2.19 11.02 0.61
C ALA A 69 2.79 10.39 -0.64
N ILE A 70 2.02 9.58 -1.37
CA ILE A 70 2.53 8.81 -2.52
C ILE A 70 2.14 9.41 -3.89
N GLY A 71 1.38 10.51 -3.89
CA GLY A 71 0.83 11.14 -5.09
C GLY A 71 -0.25 10.30 -5.77
N LEU A 72 -0.59 10.70 -7.00
CA LEU A 72 -1.57 10.00 -7.83
C LEU A 72 -1.10 8.58 -8.15
N PHE A 73 -2.06 7.66 -8.19
CA PHE A 73 -1.81 6.28 -8.60
C PHE A 73 -1.80 6.17 -10.13
N ASP A 74 -0.82 6.85 -10.73
CA ASP A 74 -0.65 7.04 -12.17
C ASP A 74 0.28 5.99 -12.81
N LYS A 75 0.55 6.16 -14.11
CA LYS A 75 1.42 5.27 -14.87
C LYS A 75 2.82 5.16 -14.28
N GLU A 76 3.40 6.27 -13.79
CA GLU A 76 4.74 6.25 -13.20
C GLU A 76 4.78 5.34 -11.97
N LEU A 77 3.79 5.48 -11.07
CA LEU A 77 3.70 4.62 -9.90
C LEU A 77 3.53 3.15 -10.30
N ILE A 78 2.65 2.86 -11.26
CA ILE A 78 2.43 1.51 -11.78
C ILE A 78 3.74 0.88 -12.32
N GLU A 79 4.52 1.64 -13.08
CA GLU A 79 5.80 1.18 -13.65
C GLU A 79 6.89 0.95 -12.58
N LYS A 80 6.72 1.50 -11.37
CA LYS A 80 7.61 1.29 -10.23
C LYS A 80 7.16 0.19 -9.28
N LEU A 81 5.98 -0.41 -9.50
CA LEU A 81 5.52 -1.51 -8.67
C LEU A 81 6.43 -2.74 -8.85
N PRO A 82 6.72 -3.47 -7.77
CA PRO A 82 7.40 -4.76 -7.86
C PRO A 82 6.61 -5.73 -8.77
N GLU A 83 7.31 -6.55 -9.55
CA GLU A 83 6.70 -7.61 -10.37
C GLU A 83 5.91 -8.64 -9.54
N SER A 84 6.18 -8.69 -8.24
CA SER A 84 5.46 -9.54 -7.29
C SER A 84 4.03 -9.08 -7.01
N VAL A 85 3.69 -7.81 -7.30
CA VAL A 85 2.35 -7.25 -7.11
C VAL A 85 1.36 -7.87 -8.09
N LYS A 86 0.32 -8.49 -7.54
CA LYS A 86 -0.75 -9.14 -8.30
C LYS A 86 -2.11 -8.49 -8.10
N TYR A 87 -2.28 -7.78 -6.99
CA TYR A 87 -3.58 -7.24 -6.58
C TYR A 87 -3.45 -5.80 -6.08
N ILE A 88 -4.37 -4.95 -6.55
CA ILE A 88 -4.51 -3.57 -6.09
C ILE A 88 -5.97 -3.39 -5.69
N CYS A 89 -6.21 -3.29 -4.38
CA CYS A 89 -7.53 -3.14 -3.79
C CYS A 89 -7.77 -1.67 -3.46
N HIS A 90 -8.70 -1.03 -4.17
CA HIS A 90 -9.07 0.37 -3.91
C HIS A 90 -10.34 0.45 -3.07
N ASN A 91 -10.29 1.23 -2.00
CA ASN A 91 -11.49 1.59 -1.23
C ASN A 91 -11.87 3.05 -1.49
N GLY A 92 -12.92 3.23 -2.28
CA GLY A 92 -13.52 4.52 -2.65
C GLY A 92 -14.62 4.30 -3.68
N ALA A 93 -15.68 5.11 -3.63
CA ALA A 93 -16.80 5.02 -4.57
C ALA A 93 -16.41 5.43 -6.01
N GLY A 94 -15.31 6.17 -6.17
CA GLY A 94 -14.66 6.48 -7.44
C GLY A 94 -13.16 6.18 -7.38
N TYR A 95 -12.58 5.79 -8.51
CA TYR A 95 -11.14 5.54 -8.69
C TYR A 95 -10.45 6.64 -9.51
N ASP A 96 -11.23 7.55 -10.12
CA ASP A 96 -10.73 8.79 -10.71
C ASP A 96 -10.23 9.70 -9.58
N GLN A 97 -8.91 9.77 -9.43
CA GLN A 97 -8.30 10.74 -8.54
C GLN A 97 -8.22 12.06 -9.29
N SER A 98 -9.27 12.88 -9.19
CA SER A 98 -9.26 14.26 -9.67
C SER A 98 -8.71 15.15 -8.56
N GLU A 99 -7.60 15.84 -8.82
CA GLU A 99 -7.17 17.04 -8.09
C GLU A 99 -7.50 18.29 -8.91
#